data_AF-A0A937PZP1-F1
#
_entry.id   AF-A0A937PZP1-F1
#
_cell.length_a   1.000
_cell.length_b   1.000
_cell.length_c   1.000
_cell.angle_alpha   90.00
_cell.angle_beta   90.00
_cell.angle_gamma   90.00
#
_symmetry.space_group_name_H-M   'P 1'
#
loop_
_entity.id
_entity.type
_entity.pdbx_description
1 polymer ?
#
loop_
_entity_poly.entity_id
_entity_poly.type
_entity_poly.pdbx_seq_one_letter_code
_entity_poly.pdbx_strand_id
1 'polypeptide(L)'
;MMRKILIAGTLITLLLATPSLHAENSRQNYIKVPVKRKPADKNWTLRDTRTIHLLDGFKPNSKVPNLSKYGGRRDRKAPATGFFYAKKIAGRWWLVDPEGYLFINVGLCSVNIGRSSFSRKPALDKFGTPEKWAEFTNQLLAENGFNGTGGWTDTQLLRSAGKPPVYTLSWNFMGSFGRSKKLTFQEPGHLGYPDRCIPVFHPDFEKFCDDYAKQLAATKDDPRLLGHFSDNELPIVSDMLDRSLKLDVTNPDLQYGYDAAKQWLDGRKGKSASLKDITDADRRAFLQYAFGRYLRITTNAIRKYDANHLCLGPRLHGASLRFPHIFSAAGKHLDVIAVNYYGAWTPDPQRMAMWAAQSGKPFIITEFYAKGHDSGLPNNSGAGWLVPTQRDRARFYQNFTLALIESKSCVGWHWFKFRDNNPQDTTTDPSNRDSNKGIINYQYKPYVELVTEMAKLNNNIYPLTDYFDAK
;
A
#
# COMPACT_ATOMS: atom_id res chain seq x y z
N MET A 1 24.31 -20.49 76.67
CA MET A 1 24.37 -19.44 75.64
C MET A 1 23.37 -19.80 74.54
N MET A 2 22.45 -18.88 74.25
CA MET A 2 21.17 -19.10 73.55
C MET A 2 21.25 -19.76 72.17
N ARG A 3 20.34 -20.72 71.88
CA ARG A 3 19.70 -20.88 70.55
C ARG A 3 18.24 -21.28 70.74
N LYS A 4 17.33 -20.34 70.43
CA LYS A 4 15.88 -20.55 70.35
C LYS A 4 15.55 -21.23 69.02
N ILE A 5 14.78 -22.32 69.10
CA ILE A 5 14.05 -22.94 68.00
C ILE A 5 12.71 -22.21 67.90
N LEU A 6 12.35 -21.69 66.72
CA LEU A 6 11.03 -21.13 66.46
C LEU A 6 10.32 -21.98 65.40
N ILE A 7 9.16 -22.50 65.78
CA ILE A 7 8.24 -23.29 64.99
C ILE A 7 7.40 -22.31 64.14
N ALA A 8 7.41 -22.46 62.82
CA ALA A 8 6.56 -21.69 61.91
C ALA A 8 5.23 -22.42 61.71
N GLY A 9 4.14 -21.79 62.15
CA GLY A 9 2.77 -22.28 61.97
C GLY A 9 2.26 -22.07 60.54
N THR A 10 1.56 -23.08 60.03
CA THR A 10 0.90 -23.07 58.72
C THR A 10 -0.41 -22.28 58.79
N LEU A 11 -0.48 -21.16 58.07
CA LEU A 11 -1.73 -20.41 57.86
C LEU A 11 -2.35 -20.86 56.53
N ILE A 12 -3.51 -21.50 56.58
CA ILE A 12 -4.30 -21.87 55.40
C ILE A 12 -5.19 -20.69 55.04
N THR A 13 -4.88 -20.02 53.93
CA THR A 13 -5.73 -18.96 53.35
C THR A 13 -6.71 -19.60 52.38
N LEU A 14 -8.00 -19.62 52.75
CA LEU A 14 -9.10 -20.06 51.89
C LEU A 14 -9.32 -19.00 50.78
N LEU A 15 -8.94 -19.29 49.54
CA LEU A 15 -9.31 -18.48 48.38
C LEU A 15 -10.78 -18.74 48.04
N LEU A 16 -11.65 -17.76 48.27
CA LEU A 16 -12.99 -17.72 47.68
C LEU A 16 -12.86 -17.39 46.19
N ALA A 17 -13.12 -18.38 45.34
CA ALA A 17 -13.20 -18.21 43.91
C ALA A 17 -14.45 -17.38 43.55
N THR A 18 -14.23 -16.14 43.11
CA THR A 18 -15.25 -15.36 42.41
C THR A 18 -15.55 -16.01 41.07
N PRO A 19 -16.81 -16.20 40.66
CA PRO A 19 -17.11 -16.78 39.36
C PRO A 19 -16.63 -15.82 38.27
N SER A 20 -15.71 -16.28 37.43
CA SER A 20 -15.37 -15.62 36.18
C SER A 20 -16.64 -15.52 35.34
N LEU A 21 -17.13 -14.30 35.13
CA LEU A 21 -18.07 -13.98 34.06
C LEU A 21 -17.51 -14.57 32.78
N HIS A 22 -18.22 -15.59 32.28
CA HIS A 22 -17.87 -16.29 31.07
C HIS A 22 -17.70 -15.27 29.94
N ALA A 23 -16.53 -15.29 29.30
CA ALA A 23 -16.37 -14.69 27.99
C ALA A 23 -17.34 -15.45 27.06
N GLU A 24 -18.49 -14.83 26.76
CA GLU A 24 -19.29 -15.28 25.63
C GLU A 24 -18.38 -15.28 24.41
N ASN A 25 -18.12 -16.47 23.90
CA ASN A 25 -17.34 -16.71 22.71
C ASN A 25 -18.10 -16.04 21.56
N SER A 26 -17.83 -14.76 21.26
CA SER A 26 -18.52 -14.03 20.19
C SER A 26 -18.27 -14.79 18.87
N ARG A 27 -19.25 -15.55 18.41
CA ARG A 27 -19.15 -16.29 17.15
C ARG A 27 -19.23 -15.26 16.02
N GLN A 28 -18.06 -14.81 15.55
CA GLN A 28 -17.97 -13.97 14.35
C GLN A 28 -18.70 -14.65 13.20
N ASN A 29 -19.69 -13.96 12.63
CA ASN A 29 -20.45 -14.47 11.48
C ASN A 29 -19.68 -14.23 10.18
N TYR A 30 -19.81 -15.18 9.24
CA TYR A 30 -19.13 -15.14 7.93
C TYR A 30 -20.12 -15.43 6.79
N ILE A 31 -19.93 -14.76 5.66
CA ILE A 31 -20.50 -15.15 4.37
C ILE A 31 -19.45 -15.96 3.61
N LYS A 32 -19.87 -17.05 2.96
CA LYS A 32 -19.02 -17.78 2.01
C LYS A 32 -19.11 -17.12 0.64
N VAL A 33 -18.02 -16.51 0.18
CA VAL A 33 -17.93 -15.91 -1.15
C VAL A 33 -17.15 -16.84 -2.08
N PRO A 34 -17.68 -17.22 -3.25
CA PRO A 34 -16.93 -17.95 -4.26
C PRO A 34 -15.82 -17.09 -4.85
N VAL A 35 -14.62 -17.63 -4.99
CA VAL A 35 -13.46 -16.95 -5.59
C VAL A 35 -12.66 -17.88 -6.49
N LYS A 36 -12.04 -17.31 -7.52
CA LYS A 36 -10.99 -17.95 -8.32
C LYS A 36 -9.87 -16.98 -8.67
N ARG A 37 -8.73 -17.48 -9.17
CA ARG A 37 -7.59 -16.63 -9.55
C ARG A 37 -7.73 -16.12 -10.97
N LYS A 38 -8.14 -16.99 -11.88
CA LYS A 38 -8.26 -16.72 -13.31
C LYS A 38 -9.60 -17.20 -13.86
N PRO A 39 -10.09 -16.60 -14.97
CA PRO A 39 -11.29 -17.07 -15.65
C PRO A 39 -11.24 -18.55 -16.02
N ALA A 40 -10.07 -19.02 -16.47
CA ALA A 40 -9.82 -20.40 -16.89
C ALA A 40 -9.77 -21.42 -15.73
N ASP A 41 -9.72 -20.99 -14.47
CA ASP A 41 -9.76 -21.92 -13.34
C ASP A 41 -11.14 -22.63 -13.32
N LYS A 42 -11.11 -23.96 -13.27
CA LYS A 42 -12.32 -24.81 -13.33
C LYS A 42 -13.24 -24.62 -12.13
N ASN A 43 -12.65 -24.45 -10.94
CA ASN A 43 -13.38 -24.50 -9.68
C ASN A 43 -13.40 -23.14 -8.98
N TRP A 44 -14.57 -22.78 -8.48
CA TRP A 44 -14.72 -21.72 -7.49
C TRP A 44 -14.41 -22.29 -6.10
N THR A 45 -13.64 -21.54 -5.30
CA THR A 45 -13.36 -21.90 -3.90
C THR A 45 -14.10 -20.94 -2.97
N LEU A 46 -14.72 -21.45 -1.91
CA LEU A 46 -15.43 -20.60 -0.95
C LEU A 46 -14.44 -19.97 0.03
N ARG A 47 -14.60 -18.67 0.29
CA ARG A 47 -13.83 -17.94 1.29
C ARG A 47 -14.74 -17.35 2.35
N ASP A 48 -14.33 -17.51 3.61
CA ASP A 48 -14.95 -16.80 4.72
C ASP A 48 -14.74 -15.30 4.57
N THR A 49 -15.85 -14.56 4.69
CA THR A 49 -15.89 -13.15 4.34
C THR A 49 -16.70 -12.40 5.39
N ARG A 50 -16.04 -11.42 6.02
CA ARG A 50 -16.67 -10.47 6.94
C ARG A 50 -17.19 -9.25 6.17
N THR A 51 -18.31 -8.71 6.61
CA THR A 51 -18.83 -7.41 6.17
C THR A 51 -19.17 -6.59 7.40
N ILE A 52 -19.30 -5.28 7.24
CA ILE A 52 -19.55 -4.37 8.37
C ILE A 52 -20.82 -4.76 9.15
N HIS A 53 -21.82 -5.31 8.47
CA HIS A 53 -23.09 -5.74 9.05
C HIS A 53 -23.02 -7.09 9.80
N LEU A 54 -21.91 -7.83 9.67
CA LEU A 54 -21.69 -9.11 10.36
C LEU A 54 -20.80 -8.96 11.59
N LEU A 55 -20.34 -7.76 11.90
CA LEU A 55 -19.54 -7.50 13.09
C LEU A 55 -20.45 -7.52 14.32
N ASP A 56 -20.19 -8.46 15.21
CA ASP A 56 -20.98 -8.63 16.42
C ASP A 56 -20.92 -7.39 17.32
N GLY A 57 -22.07 -6.92 17.77
CA GLY A 57 -22.21 -5.70 18.57
C GLY A 57 -21.92 -4.37 17.85
N PHE A 58 -21.50 -4.38 16.58
CA PHE A 58 -21.26 -3.15 15.82
C PHE A 58 -22.51 -2.71 15.07
N LYS A 59 -22.93 -1.46 15.28
CA LYS A 59 -24.00 -0.83 14.50
C LYS A 59 -23.42 0.31 13.68
N PRO A 60 -23.43 0.23 12.33
CA PRO A 60 -22.98 1.32 11.48
C PRO A 60 -23.71 2.62 11.83
N ASN A 61 -22.95 3.70 12.00
CA ASN A 61 -23.53 5.01 12.21
C ASN A 61 -24.21 5.47 10.91
N SER A 62 -25.45 5.93 11.04
CA SER A 62 -26.22 6.52 9.95
C SER A 62 -25.93 8.02 9.75
N LYS A 63 -25.24 8.66 10.71
CA LYS A 63 -24.90 10.08 10.63
C LYS A 63 -23.67 10.30 9.76
N VAL A 64 -23.69 11.42 9.02
CA VAL A 64 -22.52 11.90 8.28
C VAL A 64 -21.36 12.15 9.24
N PRO A 65 -20.16 11.61 8.99
CA PRO A 65 -19.01 11.83 9.84
C PRO A 65 -18.63 13.31 9.94
N ASN A 66 -18.37 13.81 11.15
CA ASN A 66 -17.86 15.16 11.38
C ASN A 66 -16.34 15.19 11.19
N LEU A 67 -15.91 15.48 9.96
CA LEU A 67 -14.50 15.42 9.55
C LEU A 67 -13.91 16.80 9.26
N SER A 68 -12.58 16.92 9.35
CA SER A 68 -11.83 18.06 8.86
C SER A 68 -11.93 18.16 7.33
N LYS A 69 -11.43 19.26 6.76
CA LYS A 69 -11.38 19.43 5.29
C LYS A 69 -10.46 18.44 4.58
N TYR A 70 -9.63 17.71 5.34
CA TYR A 70 -8.76 16.64 4.85
C TYR A 70 -9.34 15.25 5.08
N GLY A 71 -10.43 15.13 5.84
CA GLY A 71 -11.05 13.86 6.20
C GLY A 71 -10.64 13.30 7.57
N GLY A 72 -9.90 14.06 8.39
CA GLY A 72 -9.53 13.68 9.77
C GLY A 72 -10.70 13.77 10.74
N ARG A 73 -10.75 12.90 11.75
CA ARG A 73 -11.83 12.90 12.77
C ARG A 73 -11.68 14.08 13.74
N ARG A 74 -12.71 14.92 13.86
CA ARG A 74 -12.61 16.17 14.65
C ARG A 74 -12.62 15.99 16.17
N ASP A 75 -13.06 14.84 16.65
CA ASP A 75 -13.16 14.51 18.06
C ASP A 75 -11.81 14.13 18.70
N ARG A 76 -10.77 13.85 17.91
CA ARG A 76 -9.42 13.51 18.41
C ARG A 76 -8.33 14.28 17.70
N LYS A 77 -7.43 14.87 18.48
CA LYS A 77 -6.40 15.79 17.98
C LYS A 77 -5.01 15.46 18.53
N ALA A 78 -4.00 15.78 17.72
CA ALA A 78 -2.58 15.83 18.04
C ALA A 78 -2.03 17.21 17.60
N PRO A 79 -0.77 17.58 17.91
CA PRO A 79 -0.21 18.85 17.47
C PRO A 79 -0.34 19.04 15.95
N ALA A 80 -0.83 20.20 15.53
CA ALA A 80 -0.94 20.56 14.12
C ALA A 80 0.43 21.06 13.62
N THR A 81 0.89 20.54 12.49
CA THR A 81 2.17 20.92 11.87
C THR A 81 2.00 21.66 10.54
N GLY A 82 0.76 21.79 10.04
CA GLY A 82 0.48 22.27 8.70
C GLY A 82 0.66 21.22 7.60
N PHE A 83 1.12 20.02 7.93
CA PHE A 83 1.36 18.92 6.99
C PHE A 83 0.96 17.57 7.59
N PHE A 84 0.80 16.54 6.75
CA PHE A 84 0.55 15.19 7.24
C PHE A 84 1.79 14.60 7.91
N TYR A 85 1.60 13.93 9.04
CA TYR A 85 2.66 13.15 9.68
C TYR A 85 2.09 11.87 10.34
N ALA A 86 2.95 10.89 10.62
CA ALA A 86 2.55 9.66 11.29
C ALA A 86 2.83 9.74 12.80
N LYS A 87 1.88 9.30 13.63
CA LYS A 87 2.05 9.24 15.09
C LYS A 87 1.33 8.04 15.70
N LYS A 88 1.98 7.38 16.66
CA LYS A 88 1.36 6.34 17.48
C LYS A 88 0.69 6.98 18.69
N ILE A 89 -0.61 6.75 18.86
CA ILE A 89 -1.44 7.30 19.94
C ILE A 89 -2.29 6.16 20.49
N ALA A 90 -2.23 5.96 21.82
CA ALA A 90 -2.94 4.87 22.51
C ALA A 90 -2.72 3.48 21.86
N GLY A 91 -1.48 3.21 21.43
CA GLY A 91 -1.12 1.92 20.83
C GLY A 91 -1.46 1.78 19.33
N ARG A 92 -2.26 2.67 18.74
CA ARG A 92 -2.58 2.70 17.30
C ARG A 92 -1.77 3.75 16.56
N TRP A 93 -1.26 3.39 15.39
CA TRP A 93 -0.71 4.35 14.44
C TRP A 93 -1.83 5.09 13.71
N TRP A 94 -1.65 6.39 13.60
CA TRP A 94 -2.49 7.30 12.86
C TRP A 94 -1.64 8.10 11.89
N LEU A 95 -2.22 8.50 10.76
CA LEU A 95 -1.83 9.77 10.18
C LEU A 95 -2.45 10.89 11.01
N VAL A 96 -1.79 12.03 11.07
CA VAL A 96 -2.34 13.27 11.61
C VAL A 96 -2.41 14.25 10.47
N ASP A 97 -3.57 14.85 10.25
CA ASP A 97 -3.79 15.81 9.18
C ASP A 97 -3.14 17.19 9.50
N PRO A 98 -3.04 18.10 8.51
CA PRO A 98 -2.47 19.43 8.71
C PRO A 98 -3.08 20.27 9.84
N GLU A 99 -4.35 20.03 10.18
CA GLU A 99 -5.07 20.71 11.26
C GLU A 99 -4.91 20.00 12.61
N GLY A 100 -4.20 18.88 12.66
CA GLY A 100 -3.91 18.09 13.85
C GLY A 100 -4.90 16.94 14.10
N TYR A 101 -5.86 16.68 13.23
CA TYR A 101 -6.88 15.65 13.47
C TYR A 101 -6.39 14.26 13.06
N LEU A 102 -6.82 13.24 13.80
CA LEU A 102 -6.42 11.86 13.48
C LEU A 102 -7.06 11.41 12.16
N PHE A 103 -6.26 10.77 11.32
CA PHE A 103 -6.57 10.55 9.92
C PHE A 103 -6.26 9.11 9.50
N ILE A 104 -7.15 8.53 8.68
CA ILE A 104 -6.92 7.31 7.92
C ILE A 104 -7.17 7.65 6.45
N ASN A 105 -6.19 7.38 5.59
CA ASN A 105 -6.29 7.71 4.18
C ASN A 105 -7.02 6.61 3.40
N VAL A 106 -8.16 6.93 2.79
CA VAL A 106 -8.93 6.01 1.96
C VAL A 106 -9.05 6.58 0.57
N GLY A 107 -8.40 5.94 -0.38
CA GLY A 107 -8.26 6.48 -1.71
C GLY A 107 -8.36 5.49 -2.86
N LEU A 108 -8.15 6.02 -4.06
CA LEU A 108 -8.16 5.29 -5.32
C LEU A 108 -6.91 5.58 -6.12
N CYS A 109 -6.35 4.53 -6.72
CA CYS A 109 -5.29 4.66 -7.70
C CYS A 109 -5.83 5.00 -9.09
N SER A 110 -4.96 5.57 -9.93
CA SER A 110 -5.20 5.86 -11.35
C SER A 110 -6.44 6.69 -11.62
N VAL A 111 -6.70 7.72 -10.80
CA VAL A 111 -7.80 8.66 -11.02
C VAL A 111 -7.37 9.65 -12.12
N ASN A 112 -7.61 9.27 -13.37
CA ASN A 112 -7.25 10.05 -14.56
C ASN A 112 -8.17 9.71 -15.74
N ILE A 113 -8.24 10.58 -16.73
CA ILE A 113 -9.01 10.37 -17.97
C ILE A 113 -8.34 9.34 -18.92
N GLY A 114 -7.06 9.04 -18.71
CA GLY A 114 -6.24 8.22 -19.61
C GLY A 114 -5.68 9.03 -20.78
N ARG A 115 -4.81 8.40 -21.57
CA ARG A 115 -4.06 9.04 -22.66
C ARG A 115 -4.58 8.67 -24.05
N SER A 116 -5.21 7.51 -24.19
CA SER A 116 -5.71 6.98 -25.47
C SER A 116 -7.07 7.55 -25.86
N SER A 117 -7.42 7.47 -27.14
CA SER A 117 -8.77 7.78 -27.62
C SER A 117 -9.84 6.91 -26.96
N PHE A 118 -9.55 5.63 -26.70
CA PHE A 118 -10.45 4.69 -26.00
C PHE A 118 -10.84 5.13 -24.59
N SER A 119 -10.00 5.94 -23.93
CA SER A 119 -10.25 6.42 -22.58
C SER A 119 -10.71 7.88 -22.54
N ARG A 120 -10.18 8.73 -23.43
CA ARG A 120 -10.53 10.15 -23.54
C ARG A 120 -11.88 10.39 -24.19
N LYS A 121 -12.20 9.70 -25.28
CA LYS A 121 -13.46 9.92 -26.01
C LYS A 121 -14.69 9.68 -25.12
N PRO A 122 -14.82 8.56 -24.38
CA PRO A 122 -15.97 8.36 -23.50
C PRO A 122 -16.07 9.38 -22.37
N ALA A 123 -14.95 9.94 -21.89
CA ALA A 123 -14.96 11.03 -20.93
C ALA A 123 -15.52 12.31 -21.55
N LEU A 124 -14.99 12.72 -22.71
CA LEU A 124 -15.42 13.95 -23.37
C LEU A 124 -16.88 13.86 -23.84
N ASP A 125 -17.30 12.71 -24.37
CA ASP A 125 -18.69 12.47 -24.77
C ASP A 125 -19.65 12.60 -23.57
N LYS A 126 -19.21 12.21 -22.36
CA LYS A 126 -20.04 12.25 -21.15
C LYS A 126 -20.00 13.59 -20.41
N PHE A 127 -18.83 14.18 -20.26
CA PHE A 127 -18.59 15.34 -19.39
C PHE A 127 -18.37 16.64 -20.16
N GLY A 128 -18.12 16.57 -21.47
CA GLY A 128 -17.79 17.72 -22.32
C GLY A 128 -16.33 18.18 -22.16
N THR A 129 -15.88 18.44 -20.93
CA THR A 129 -14.51 18.92 -20.66
C THR A 129 -13.81 18.10 -19.56
N PRO A 130 -12.46 18.11 -19.53
CA PRO A 130 -11.69 17.51 -18.44
C PRO A 130 -12.02 18.09 -17.06
N GLU A 131 -12.34 19.37 -16.97
CA GLU A 131 -12.66 20.06 -15.72
C GLU A 131 -13.99 19.54 -15.15
N LYS A 132 -15.01 19.38 -16.00
CA LYS A 132 -16.29 18.77 -15.61
C LYS A 132 -16.14 17.31 -15.19
N TRP A 133 -15.22 16.56 -15.83
CA TRP A 133 -14.85 15.22 -15.37
C TRP A 133 -14.22 15.27 -13.96
N ALA A 134 -13.35 16.24 -13.71
CA ALA A 134 -12.66 16.39 -12.43
C ALA A 134 -13.62 16.77 -11.30
N GLU A 135 -14.56 17.69 -11.55
CA GLU A 135 -15.63 18.04 -10.62
C GLU A 135 -16.51 16.83 -10.28
N PHE A 136 -17.00 16.12 -11.30
CA PHE A 136 -17.76 14.89 -11.11
C PHE A 136 -16.97 13.87 -10.28
N THR A 137 -15.68 13.72 -10.59
CA THR A 137 -14.82 12.75 -9.91
C THR A 137 -14.63 13.14 -8.44
N ASN A 138 -14.29 14.40 -8.13
CA ASN A 138 -14.17 14.86 -6.74
C ASN A 138 -15.46 14.64 -5.95
N GLN A 139 -16.61 14.93 -6.56
CA GLN A 139 -17.91 14.68 -5.94
C GLN A 139 -18.15 13.17 -5.69
N LEU A 140 -17.93 12.32 -6.71
CA LEU A 140 -18.07 10.87 -6.58
C LEU A 140 -17.20 10.31 -5.47
N LEU A 141 -15.96 10.79 -5.33
CA LEU A 141 -15.07 10.36 -4.25
C LEU A 141 -15.59 10.78 -2.88
N ALA A 142 -15.93 12.06 -2.71
CA ALA A 142 -16.39 12.61 -1.46
C ALA A 142 -17.70 11.97 -0.97
N GLU A 143 -18.68 11.79 -1.87
CA GLU A 143 -19.97 11.18 -1.54
C GLU A 143 -19.85 9.71 -1.11
N ASN A 144 -18.80 9.03 -1.55
CA ASN A 144 -18.55 7.61 -1.25
C ASN A 144 -17.46 7.40 -0.18
N GLY A 145 -17.16 8.45 0.59
CA GLY A 145 -16.26 8.40 1.74
C GLY A 145 -14.78 8.22 1.38
N PHE A 146 -14.40 8.39 0.11
CA PHE A 146 -12.99 8.48 -0.26
C PHE A 146 -12.48 9.87 0.10
N ASN A 147 -11.37 9.93 0.82
CA ASN A 147 -10.73 11.18 1.24
C ASN A 147 -9.37 11.40 0.57
N GLY A 148 -8.92 10.46 -0.28
CA GLY A 148 -7.62 10.54 -0.92
C GLY A 148 -7.52 9.94 -2.32
N THR A 149 -6.37 10.16 -2.95
CA THR A 149 -5.95 9.51 -4.20
C THR A 149 -4.57 8.89 -4.07
N GLY A 150 -4.40 7.76 -4.75
CA GLY A 150 -3.18 6.98 -4.84
C GLY A 150 -2.41 7.24 -6.12
N GLY A 151 -1.49 6.33 -6.43
CA GLY A 151 -0.57 6.48 -7.54
C GLY A 151 -1.24 6.60 -8.92
N TRP A 152 -0.53 7.22 -9.86
CA TRP A 152 -0.96 7.48 -11.25
C TRP A 152 -2.23 8.34 -11.39
N THR A 153 -2.52 9.18 -10.39
CA THR A 153 -3.64 10.12 -10.42
C THR A 153 -3.26 11.43 -11.14
N ASP A 154 -4.20 12.02 -11.86
CA ASP A 154 -4.06 13.38 -12.40
C ASP A 154 -4.33 14.41 -11.29
N THR A 155 -3.33 14.61 -10.43
CA THR A 155 -3.46 15.44 -9.24
C THR A 155 -3.61 16.91 -9.58
N GLN A 156 -3.00 17.38 -10.66
CA GLN A 156 -3.11 18.77 -11.09
C GLN A 156 -4.56 19.11 -11.45
N LEU A 157 -5.19 18.31 -12.31
CA LEU A 157 -6.55 18.56 -12.77
C LEU A 157 -7.59 18.42 -11.64
N LEU A 158 -7.43 17.43 -10.76
CA LEU A 158 -8.34 17.26 -9.62
C LEU A 158 -8.21 18.40 -8.60
N ARG A 159 -7.00 18.94 -8.39
CA ARG A 159 -6.76 20.09 -7.49
C ARG A 159 -7.33 21.40 -8.02
N SER A 160 -7.39 21.58 -9.34
CA SER A 160 -8.04 22.77 -9.92
C SER A 160 -9.57 22.69 -9.88
N ALA A 161 -10.15 21.51 -9.64
CA ALA A 161 -11.58 21.34 -9.46
C ALA A 161 -12.02 21.53 -8.00
N GLY A 162 -13.30 21.79 -7.78
CA GLY A 162 -13.85 22.00 -6.43
C GLY A 162 -13.68 20.79 -5.50
N LYS A 163 -13.38 21.04 -4.21
CA LYS A 163 -13.23 20.05 -3.13
C LYS A 163 -12.22 18.91 -3.43
N PRO A 164 -10.95 19.23 -3.72
CA PRO A 164 -9.97 18.20 -4.07
C PRO A 164 -9.65 17.28 -2.88
N PRO A 165 -9.51 15.97 -3.13
CA PRO A 165 -9.10 15.00 -2.12
C PRO A 165 -7.62 15.23 -1.73
N VAL A 166 -7.22 14.60 -0.62
CA VAL A 166 -5.80 14.40 -0.30
C VAL A 166 -5.16 13.61 -1.44
N TYR A 167 -3.89 13.87 -1.76
CA TYR A 167 -3.24 13.17 -2.88
C TYR A 167 -1.84 12.71 -2.56
N THR A 168 -1.38 11.74 -3.34
CA THR A 168 -0.01 11.24 -3.33
C THR A 168 0.61 11.48 -4.70
N LEU A 169 1.92 11.69 -4.75
CA LEU A 169 2.66 11.78 -6.02
C LEU A 169 3.45 10.49 -6.24
N SER A 170 3.39 9.98 -7.47
CA SER A 170 4.18 8.83 -7.90
C SER A 170 5.30 9.28 -8.80
N TRP A 171 6.52 9.07 -8.33
CA TRP A 171 7.72 9.28 -9.12
C TRP A 171 8.07 7.99 -9.86
N ASN A 172 9.27 7.92 -10.39
CA ASN A 172 9.89 6.69 -10.87
C ASN A 172 11.40 6.92 -10.81
N PHE A 173 11.97 7.14 -9.62
CA PHE A 173 13.39 7.49 -9.48
C PHE A 173 14.28 6.41 -10.11
N MET A 174 14.14 5.16 -9.68
CA MET A 174 14.89 4.05 -10.26
C MET A 174 14.43 3.75 -11.69
N GLY A 175 13.13 3.77 -11.96
CA GLY A 175 12.62 3.48 -13.30
C GLY A 175 13.08 4.47 -14.37
N SER A 176 13.17 5.75 -14.04
CA SER A 176 13.63 6.80 -14.96
C SER A 176 15.14 6.78 -15.14
N PHE A 177 15.87 6.48 -14.07
CA PHE A 177 17.32 6.26 -14.16
C PHE A 177 17.65 5.02 -15.01
N GLY A 178 16.99 3.90 -14.75
CA GLY A 178 17.17 2.68 -15.54
C GLY A 178 16.86 2.92 -17.03
N ARG A 179 15.82 3.69 -17.35
CA ARG A 179 15.52 4.09 -18.73
C ARG A 179 16.61 4.95 -19.37
N SER A 180 17.18 5.92 -18.64
CA SER A 180 18.25 6.78 -19.18
C SER A 180 19.53 5.99 -19.49
N LYS A 181 19.75 4.87 -18.78
CA LYS A 181 20.83 3.91 -19.04
C LYS A 181 20.43 2.76 -19.97
N LYS A 182 19.21 2.75 -20.50
CA LYS A 182 18.65 1.67 -21.33
C LYS A 182 18.72 0.28 -20.66
N LEU A 183 18.62 0.24 -19.32
CA LEU A 183 18.67 -0.97 -18.49
C LEU A 183 17.28 -1.45 -18.07
N THR A 184 16.25 -1.11 -18.84
CA THR A 184 14.86 -1.43 -18.48
C THR A 184 14.09 -1.95 -19.67
N PHE A 185 13.18 -2.88 -19.42
CA PHE A 185 12.23 -3.41 -20.40
C PHE A 185 10.85 -3.60 -19.76
N GLN A 186 9.81 -3.72 -20.57
CA GLN A 186 8.45 -3.91 -20.06
C GLN A 186 8.25 -5.35 -19.55
N GLU A 187 7.84 -5.51 -18.29
CA GLU A 187 7.25 -6.74 -17.77
C GLU A 187 5.76 -6.50 -17.45
N PRO A 188 4.88 -7.52 -17.42
CA PRO A 188 3.47 -7.29 -17.08
C PRO A 188 3.30 -6.72 -15.66
N GLY A 189 2.86 -5.46 -15.56
CA GLY A 189 2.55 -4.78 -14.31
C GLY A 189 3.69 -3.99 -13.67
N HIS A 190 4.94 -4.16 -14.12
CA HIS A 190 6.09 -3.43 -13.59
C HIS A 190 7.23 -3.32 -14.61
N LEU A 191 8.26 -2.56 -14.25
CA LEU A 191 9.45 -2.37 -15.08
C LEU A 191 10.46 -3.49 -14.78
N GLY A 192 10.88 -4.21 -15.82
CA GLY A 192 11.94 -5.22 -15.74
C GLY A 192 13.33 -4.60 -15.85
N TYR A 193 14.32 -5.31 -15.32
CA TYR A 193 15.74 -4.96 -15.34
C TYR A 193 16.57 -6.21 -15.67
N PRO A 194 17.76 -6.09 -16.29
CA PRO A 194 18.69 -7.20 -16.47
C PRO A 194 18.89 -7.99 -15.18
N ASP A 195 18.66 -9.30 -15.25
CA ASP A 195 18.67 -10.24 -14.12
C ASP A 195 17.83 -9.84 -12.90
N ARG A 196 16.87 -8.90 -13.06
CA ARG A 196 16.10 -8.29 -11.96
C ARG A 196 16.98 -7.53 -10.95
N CYS A 197 18.13 -7.03 -11.39
CA CYS A 197 19.01 -6.19 -10.59
C CYS A 197 18.83 -4.72 -10.95
N ILE A 198 18.38 -3.90 -10.00
CA ILE A 198 18.31 -2.45 -10.19
C ILE A 198 19.72 -1.83 -10.17
N PRO A 199 20.03 -0.84 -11.02
CA PRO A 199 21.36 -0.21 -11.09
C PRO A 199 21.62 0.80 -9.94
N VAL A 200 21.34 0.41 -8.69
CA VAL A 200 21.48 1.25 -7.49
C VAL A 200 22.94 1.60 -7.14
N PHE A 201 23.88 0.79 -7.63
CA PHE A 201 25.32 1.00 -7.42
C PHE A 201 25.97 1.82 -8.53
N HIS A 202 25.23 2.16 -9.59
CA HIS A 202 25.76 3.03 -10.63
C HIS A 202 26.12 4.42 -10.02
N PRO A 203 27.32 4.97 -10.28
CA PRO A 203 27.79 6.21 -9.65
C PRO A 203 26.88 7.42 -9.92
N ASP A 204 26.35 7.52 -11.13
CA ASP A 204 25.41 8.60 -11.50
C ASP A 204 24.05 8.57 -10.78
N PHE A 205 23.66 7.47 -10.13
CA PHE A 205 22.31 7.32 -9.59
C PHE A 205 21.97 8.37 -8.51
N GLU A 206 22.92 8.66 -7.62
CA GLU A 206 22.72 9.63 -6.53
C GLU A 206 22.57 11.06 -7.08
N LYS A 207 23.43 11.44 -8.05
CA LYS A 207 23.31 12.73 -8.74
C LYS A 207 22.00 12.82 -9.54
N PHE A 208 21.62 11.76 -10.26
CA PHE A 208 20.37 11.71 -10.99
C PHE A 208 19.17 11.94 -10.05
N CYS A 209 19.16 11.28 -8.89
CA CYS A 209 18.09 11.43 -7.91
C CYS A 209 18.00 12.87 -7.39
N ASP A 210 19.14 13.50 -7.07
CA ASP A 210 19.17 14.91 -6.67
C ASP A 210 18.55 15.84 -7.73
N ASP A 211 18.99 15.69 -8.98
CA ASP A 211 18.48 16.51 -10.09
C ASP A 211 17.00 16.24 -10.38
N TYR A 212 16.59 14.98 -10.36
CA TYR A 212 15.19 14.58 -10.60
C TYR A 212 14.26 15.05 -9.48
N ALA A 213 14.72 15.11 -8.23
CA ALA A 213 13.91 15.54 -7.09
C ALA A 213 13.61 17.06 -7.09
N LYS A 214 14.31 17.88 -7.86
CA LYS A 214 14.06 19.34 -7.96
C LYS A 214 12.61 19.67 -8.32
N GLN A 215 11.96 18.82 -9.13
CA GLN A 215 10.57 19.02 -9.54
C GLN A 215 9.55 18.98 -8.37
N LEU A 216 9.91 18.36 -7.23
CA LEU A 216 9.04 18.26 -6.05
C LEU A 216 8.77 19.63 -5.43
N ALA A 217 9.65 20.61 -5.65
CA ALA A 217 9.49 21.97 -5.14
C ALA A 217 8.17 22.62 -5.61
N ALA A 218 7.59 22.17 -6.72
CA ALA A 218 6.33 22.69 -7.25
C ALA A 218 5.12 22.46 -6.33
N THR A 219 5.20 21.50 -5.39
CA THR A 219 4.09 21.14 -4.49
C THR A 219 4.51 21.05 -3.02
N LYS A 220 5.74 21.43 -2.68
CA LYS A 220 6.33 21.22 -1.34
C LYS A 220 5.60 21.94 -0.19
N ASP A 221 4.80 22.96 -0.52
CA ASP A 221 4.05 23.76 0.46
C ASP A 221 2.53 23.49 0.40
N ASP A 222 2.06 22.55 -0.44
CA ASP A 222 0.63 22.23 -0.53
C ASP A 222 0.23 21.24 0.59
N PRO A 223 -0.58 21.68 1.58
CA PRO A 223 -0.94 20.83 2.72
C PRO A 223 -1.85 19.65 2.36
N ARG A 224 -2.36 19.55 1.12
CA ARG A 224 -3.13 18.37 0.66
C ARG A 224 -2.27 17.24 0.14
N LEU A 225 -1.00 17.48 -0.11
CA LEU A 225 -0.08 16.40 -0.46
C LEU A 225 0.16 15.55 0.79
N LEU A 226 -0.16 14.26 0.71
CA LEU A 226 0.14 13.31 1.76
C LEU A 226 1.61 12.93 1.74
N GLY A 227 2.15 12.62 0.55
CA GLY A 227 3.50 12.12 0.40
C GLY A 227 3.84 11.60 -0.99
N HIS A 228 5.07 11.10 -1.08
CA HIS A 228 5.75 10.73 -2.31
C HIS A 228 6.03 9.22 -2.35
N PHE A 229 5.52 8.53 -3.37
CA PHE A 229 6.01 7.20 -3.75
C PHE A 229 7.24 7.37 -4.63
N SER A 230 8.36 6.75 -4.27
CA SER A 230 9.62 6.89 -5.00
C SER A 230 9.62 6.10 -6.32
N ASP A 231 9.03 4.91 -6.30
CA ASP A 231 8.86 4.01 -7.44
C ASP A 231 7.65 3.08 -7.20
N ASN A 232 7.43 2.12 -8.08
CA ASN A 232 6.40 1.09 -7.95
C ASN A 232 6.99 -0.30 -8.22
N GLU A 233 6.77 -1.23 -7.29
CA GLU A 233 7.02 -2.66 -7.48
C GLU A 233 8.43 -3.00 -7.98
N LEU A 234 9.47 -2.34 -7.43
CA LEU A 234 10.86 -2.66 -7.77
C LEU A 234 11.18 -4.14 -7.52
N PRO A 235 12.04 -4.77 -8.34
CA PRO A 235 12.40 -6.16 -8.15
C PRO A 235 13.25 -6.32 -6.88
N ILE A 236 12.62 -6.87 -5.84
CA ILE A 236 13.26 -7.21 -4.57
C ILE A 236 13.27 -8.73 -4.46
N VAL A 237 14.33 -9.34 -4.99
CA VAL A 237 14.50 -10.78 -5.11
C VAL A 237 15.51 -11.29 -4.09
N SER A 238 15.24 -12.45 -3.47
CA SER A 238 16.06 -12.98 -2.38
C SER A 238 17.47 -13.36 -2.82
N ASP A 239 17.67 -13.71 -4.09
CA ASP A 239 18.93 -14.11 -4.71
C ASP A 239 19.61 -12.93 -5.46
N MET A 240 19.34 -11.67 -5.06
CA MET A 240 19.90 -10.49 -5.72
C MET A 240 21.44 -10.48 -5.73
N LEU A 241 22.09 -11.01 -4.68
CA LEU A 241 23.55 -11.13 -4.63
C LEU A 241 24.06 -12.06 -5.74
N ASP A 242 23.48 -13.25 -5.83
CA ASP A 242 23.82 -14.27 -6.84
C ASP A 242 23.63 -13.73 -8.26
N ARG A 243 22.55 -12.98 -8.49
CA ARG A 243 22.24 -12.34 -9.78
C ARG A 243 23.22 -11.23 -10.11
N SER A 244 23.57 -10.39 -9.15
CA SER A 244 24.51 -9.27 -9.34
C SER A 244 25.90 -9.78 -9.74
N LEU A 245 26.34 -10.91 -9.17
CA LEU A 245 27.61 -11.57 -9.51
C LEU A 245 27.60 -12.29 -10.87
N LYS A 246 26.48 -12.30 -11.59
CA LYS A 246 26.33 -12.87 -12.93
C LYS A 246 26.02 -11.83 -14.00
N LEU A 247 25.94 -10.55 -13.63
CA LEU A 247 25.66 -9.48 -14.57
C LEU A 247 26.70 -9.46 -15.70
N ASP A 248 26.23 -9.15 -16.90
CA ASP A 248 27.07 -9.03 -18.09
C ASP A 248 27.98 -7.79 -17.99
N VAL A 249 29.21 -8.05 -17.58
CA VAL A 249 30.29 -7.06 -17.41
C VAL A 249 30.76 -6.43 -18.71
N THR A 250 30.37 -6.96 -19.88
CA THR A 250 30.64 -6.28 -21.16
C THR A 250 29.81 -5.01 -21.32
N ASN A 251 28.69 -4.90 -20.58
CA ASN A 251 27.96 -3.65 -20.44
C ASN A 251 28.52 -2.83 -19.27
N PRO A 252 29.11 -1.64 -19.53
CA PRO A 252 29.74 -0.83 -18.49
C PRO A 252 28.76 -0.34 -17.41
N ASP A 253 27.47 -0.15 -17.73
CA ASP A 253 26.48 0.27 -16.74
C ASP A 253 26.11 -0.90 -15.78
N LEU A 254 26.24 -2.15 -16.23
CA LEU A 254 26.01 -3.35 -15.42
C LEU A 254 27.24 -3.74 -14.59
N GLN A 255 28.45 -3.42 -15.06
CA GLN A 255 29.71 -3.62 -14.34
C GLN A 255 29.65 -3.07 -12.91
N TYR A 256 29.05 -1.89 -12.70
CA TYR A 256 28.94 -1.30 -11.36
C TYR A 256 28.13 -2.17 -10.37
N GLY A 257 27.10 -2.87 -10.86
CA GLY A 257 26.33 -3.80 -10.04
C GLY A 257 27.14 -5.04 -9.68
N TYR A 258 27.90 -5.57 -10.64
CA TYR A 258 28.81 -6.69 -10.42
C TYR A 258 29.91 -6.32 -9.42
N ASP A 259 30.61 -5.20 -9.63
CA ASP A 259 31.72 -4.76 -8.79
C ASP A 259 31.29 -4.52 -7.35
N ALA A 260 30.14 -3.89 -7.15
CA ALA A 260 29.59 -3.68 -5.81
C ALA A 260 29.26 -5.00 -5.11
N ALA A 261 28.70 -5.98 -5.83
CA ALA A 261 28.41 -7.30 -5.28
C ALA A 261 29.68 -8.09 -4.96
N LYS A 262 30.68 -8.05 -5.84
CA LYS A 262 31.98 -8.70 -5.64
C LYS A 262 32.73 -8.09 -4.47
N GLN A 263 32.83 -6.75 -4.41
CA GLN A 263 33.46 -6.04 -3.31
C GLN A 263 32.77 -6.35 -1.97
N TRP A 264 31.44 -6.39 -1.96
CA TRP A 264 30.67 -6.72 -0.76
C TRP A 264 30.94 -8.16 -0.28
N LEU A 265 30.94 -9.14 -1.21
CA LEU A 265 31.23 -10.53 -0.89
C LEU A 265 32.67 -10.70 -0.40
N ASP A 266 33.63 -10.06 -1.06
CA ASP A 266 35.05 -10.11 -0.71
C ASP A 266 35.31 -9.53 0.67
N GLY A 267 34.67 -8.41 1.01
CA GLY A 267 34.75 -7.83 2.34
C GLY A 267 34.15 -8.72 3.44
N ARG A 268 33.20 -9.58 3.08
CA ARG A 268 32.50 -10.46 4.03
C ARG A 268 33.13 -11.85 4.18
N LYS A 269 33.70 -12.39 3.11
CA LYS A 269 34.18 -13.79 3.04
C LYS A 269 35.59 -13.95 2.46
N GLY A 270 36.25 -12.86 2.07
CA GLY A 270 37.57 -12.88 1.42
C GLY A 270 37.49 -13.01 -0.10
N LYS A 271 38.57 -12.62 -0.79
CA LYS A 271 38.64 -12.47 -2.26
C LYS A 271 38.47 -13.77 -3.06
N SER A 272 38.74 -14.91 -2.42
CA SER A 272 38.59 -16.25 -3.00
C SER A 272 37.15 -16.78 -2.95
N ALA A 273 36.23 -16.07 -2.28
CA ALA A 273 34.84 -16.48 -2.20
C ALA A 273 34.17 -16.47 -3.58
N SER A 274 33.33 -17.47 -3.80
CA SER A 274 32.60 -17.74 -5.03
C SER A 274 31.10 -17.85 -4.76
N LEU A 275 30.31 -18.05 -5.82
CA LEU A 275 28.87 -18.32 -5.69
C LEU A 275 28.55 -19.52 -4.79
N LYS A 276 29.47 -20.50 -4.67
CA LYS A 276 29.28 -21.70 -3.83
C LYS A 276 29.36 -21.39 -2.33
N ASP A 277 29.99 -20.28 -1.96
CA ASP A 277 30.23 -19.88 -0.57
C ASP A 277 29.11 -18.99 0.00
N ILE A 278 28.15 -18.60 -0.85
CA ILE A 278 27.03 -17.72 -0.50
C ILE A 278 25.97 -18.49 0.28
N THR A 279 25.64 -17.99 1.46
CA THR A 279 24.54 -18.49 2.30
C THR A 279 23.30 -17.63 2.17
N ASP A 280 22.16 -18.12 2.67
CA ASP A 280 20.95 -17.31 2.76
C ASP A 280 21.10 -16.10 3.69
N ALA A 281 22.00 -16.17 4.68
CA ALA A 281 22.31 -15.02 5.52
C ALA A 281 23.01 -13.92 4.71
N ASP A 282 23.91 -14.30 3.79
CA ASP A 282 24.60 -13.35 2.91
C ASP A 282 23.63 -12.72 1.91
N ARG A 283 22.76 -13.54 1.31
CA ARG A 283 21.67 -13.09 0.42
C ARG A 283 20.78 -12.04 1.09
N ARG A 284 20.29 -12.32 2.30
CA ARG A 284 19.47 -11.37 3.08
C ARG A 284 20.24 -10.08 3.40
N ALA A 285 21.50 -10.20 3.82
CA ALA A 285 22.33 -9.06 4.19
C ALA A 285 22.64 -8.16 2.97
N PHE A 286 23.00 -8.75 1.82
CA PHE A 286 23.23 -8.00 0.60
C PHE A 286 21.95 -7.33 0.09
N LEU A 287 20.83 -8.06 0.10
CA LEU A 287 19.55 -7.49 -0.30
C LEU A 287 19.15 -6.30 0.59
N GLN A 288 19.34 -6.42 1.91
CA GLN A 288 19.13 -5.31 2.84
C GLN A 288 20.07 -4.13 2.56
N TYR A 289 21.33 -4.40 2.23
CA TYR A 289 22.33 -3.39 1.88
C TYR A 289 21.97 -2.63 0.60
N ALA A 290 21.69 -3.34 -0.49
CA ALA A 290 21.31 -2.75 -1.77
C ALA A 290 20.00 -1.95 -1.67
N PHE A 291 18.99 -2.51 -1.01
CA PHE A 291 17.71 -1.84 -0.82
C PHE A 291 17.83 -0.62 0.12
N GLY A 292 18.60 -0.73 1.20
CA GLY A 292 18.90 0.40 2.09
C GLY A 292 19.62 1.54 1.36
N ARG A 293 20.56 1.23 0.47
CA ARG A 293 21.22 2.23 -0.39
C ARG A 293 20.20 2.97 -1.27
N TYR A 294 19.31 2.24 -1.94
CA TYR A 294 18.24 2.82 -2.76
C TYR A 294 17.35 3.77 -1.94
N LEU A 295 16.89 3.31 -0.77
CA LEU A 295 16.02 4.10 0.10
C LEU A 295 16.71 5.35 0.62
N ARG A 296 17.97 5.25 1.06
CA ARG A 296 18.78 6.39 1.50
C ARG A 296 18.85 7.46 0.42
N ILE A 297 19.24 7.08 -0.80
CA ILE A 297 19.45 8.01 -1.91
C ILE A 297 18.15 8.72 -2.28
N THR A 298 17.08 7.95 -2.52
CA THR A 298 15.80 8.50 -2.95
C THR A 298 15.13 9.35 -1.87
N THR A 299 15.14 8.88 -0.61
CA THR A 299 14.57 9.64 0.51
C THR A 299 15.33 10.93 0.75
N ASN A 300 16.68 10.91 0.74
CA ASN A 300 17.47 12.12 0.93
C ASN A 300 17.20 13.16 -0.18
N ALA A 301 17.11 12.70 -1.43
CA ALA A 301 16.78 13.57 -2.55
C ALA A 301 15.39 14.20 -2.40
N ILE A 302 14.37 13.41 -2.02
CA ILE A 302 13.03 13.91 -1.72
C ILE A 302 13.08 14.94 -0.60
N ARG A 303 13.69 14.61 0.54
CA ARG A 303 13.77 15.49 1.71
C ARG A 303 14.50 16.80 1.46
N LYS A 304 15.46 16.83 0.53
CA LYS A 304 16.16 18.05 0.14
C LYS A 304 15.25 19.08 -0.54
N TYR A 305 14.27 18.62 -1.33
CA TYR A 305 13.37 19.49 -2.11
C TYR A 305 11.94 19.54 -1.56
N ASP A 306 11.59 18.64 -0.64
CA ASP A 306 10.34 18.60 0.10
C ASP A 306 10.58 17.99 1.49
N ALA A 307 10.82 18.87 2.47
CA ALA A 307 11.05 18.47 3.85
C ALA A 307 9.75 18.18 4.62
N ASN A 308 8.59 18.54 4.07
CA ASN A 308 7.31 18.57 4.78
C ASN A 308 6.53 17.26 4.64
N HIS A 309 6.51 16.68 3.44
CA HIS A 309 5.62 15.56 3.11
C HIS A 309 6.23 14.18 3.40
N LEU A 310 5.37 13.17 3.50
CA LEU A 310 5.78 11.80 3.84
C LEU A 310 6.59 11.16 2.70
N CYS A 311 7.67 10.47 3.05
CA CYS A 311 8.38 9.54 2.18
C CYS A 311 7.73 8.15 2.30
N LEU A 312 7.05 7.70 1.24
CA LEU A 312 6.23 6.48 1.23
C LEU A 312 6.93 5.26 0.61
N GLY A 313 8.04 5.49 -0.09
CA GLY A 313 8.88 4.44 -0.68
C GLY A 313 8.32 3.82 -1.97
N PRO A 314 8.84 2.64 -2.38
CA PRO A 314 8.67 2.11 -3.73
C PRO A 314 7.46 1.18 -3.91
N ARG A 315 6.48 1.23 -3.00
CA ARG A 315 5.27 0.36 -3.03
C ARG A 315 5.66 -1.13 -3.07
N LEU A 316 6.09 -1.65 -1.92
CA LEU A 316 6.57 -3.03 -1.78
C LEU A 316 5.49 -4.03 -2.22
N HIS A 317 5.91 -5.15 -2.81
CA HIS A 317 4.97 -6.13 -3.39
C HIS A 317 5.51 -7.56 -3.39
N GLY A 318 4.63 -8.50 -3.72
CA GLY A 318 5.02 -9.88 -4.02
C GLY A 318 5.77 -10.58 -2.88
N ALA A 319 6.89 -11.21 -3.21
CA ALA A 319 7.69 -11.98 -2.24
C ALA A 319 8.35 -11.09 -1.17
N SER A 320 8.67 -9.84 -1.50
CA SER A 320 9.33 -8.90 -0.60
C SER A 320 8.55 -8.65 0.70
N LEU A 321 7.22 -8.84 0.66
CA LEU A 321 6.34 -8.70 1.81
C LEU A 321 6.57 -9.74 2.91
N ARG A 322 7.40 -10.75 2.66
CA ARG A 322 7.80 -11.80 3.62
C ARG A 322 9.23 -11.64 4.11
N PHE A 323 9.92 -10.55 3.78
CA PHE A 323 11.33 -10.35 4.08
C PHE A 323 11.52 -9.32 5.21
N PRO A 324 11.68 -9.74 6.48
CA PRO A 324 11.83 -8.83 7.63
C PRO A 324 12.90 -7.74 7.43
N HIS A 325 14.05 -8.13 6.88
CA HIS A 325 15.19 -7.25 6.64
C HIS A 325 14.90 -6.10 5.65
N ILE A 326 13.96 -6.29 4.72
CA ILE A 326 13.48 -5.21 3.83
C ILE A 326 12.68 -4.17 4.62
N PHE A 327 11.85 -4.60 5.57
CA PHE A 327 11.12 -3.69 6.45
C PHE A 327 12.04 -2.99 7.45
N SER A 328 13.09 -3.68 7.94
CA SER A 328 14.13 -3.05 8.76
C SER A 328 14.92 -1.99 8.01
N ALA A 329 15.19 -2.18 6.71
CA ALA A 329 15.79 -1.14 5.88
C ALA A 329 14.81 0.02 5.64
N ALA A 330 13.55 -0.30 5.29
CA ALA A 330 12.49 0.69 5.08
C ALA A 330 12.29 1.61 6.30
N GLY A 331 12.25 1.04 7.50
CA GLY A 331 12.03 1.78 8.75
C GLY A 331 13.06 2.87 9.06
N LYS A 332 14.28 2.75 8.51
CA LYS A 332 15.36 3.74 8.69
C LYS A 332 15.17 5.01 7.85
N HIS A 333 14.35 4.95 6.81
CA HIS A 333 14.27 6.01 5.80
C HIS A 333 12.83 6.51 5.59
N LEU A 334 11.84 5.63 5.63
CA LEU A 334 10.45 5.95 5.31
C LEU A 334 9.66 6.39 6.54
N ASP A 335 8.68 7.26 6.32
CA ASP A 335 7.74 7.69 7.37
C ASP A 335 6.56 6.73 7.51
N VAL A 336 6.09 6.23 6.36
CA VAL A 336 5.02 5.24 6.22
C VAL A 336 5.42 4.28 5.10
N ILE A 337 5.27 2.97 5.30
CA ILE A 337 5.66 1.99 4.28
C ILE A 337 4.48 1.70 3.34
N ALA A 338 4.63 2.05 2.06
CA ALA A 338 3.66 1.70 1.03
C ALA A 338 3.76 0.22 0.62
N VAL A 339 2.62 -0.48 0.55
CA VAL A 339 2.54 -1.91 0.24
C VAL A 339 1.41 -2.21 -0.75
N ASN A 340 1.72 -2.82 -1.89
CA ASN A 340 0.75 -3.42 -2.80
C ASN A 340 0.44 -4.85 -2.33
N TYR A 341 -0.77 -5.09 -1.81
CA TYR A 341 -1.11 -6.34 -1.14
C TYR A 341 -2.13 -7.18 -1.91
N TYR A 342 -1.64 -7.81 -2.97
CA TYR A 342 -2.41 -8.74 -3.77
C TYR A 342 -2.42 -10.16 -3.22
N GLY A 343 -3.46 -10.90 -3.60
CA GLY A 343 -3.55 -12.35 -3.39
C GLY A 343 -3.80 -12.83 -1.98
N ALA A 344 -4.10 -11.92 -1.05
CA ALA A 344 -4.79 -12.22 0.20
C ALA A 344 -6.30 -12.03 0.00
N TRP A 345 -7.12 -12.94 0.54
CA TRP A 345 -8.56 -12.71 0.64
C TRP A 345 -8.87 -11.83 1.87
N THR A 346 -8.32 -12.26 3.02
CA THR A 346 -8.22 -11.48 4.25
C THR A 346 -6.73 -11.20 4.49
N PRO A 347 -6.32 -9.94 4.70
CA PRO A 347 -4.95 -9.59 5.13
C PRO A 347 -4.49 -10.43 6.33
N ASP A 348 -3.27 -10.93 6.25
CA ASP A 348 -2.67 -11.79 7.29
C ASP A 348 -2.20 -10.92 8.47
N PRO A 349 -2.79 -11.07 9.67
CA PRO A 349 -2.46 -10.24 10.82
C PRO A 349 -1.00 -10.42 11.28
N GLN A 350 -0.44 -11.63 11.18
CA GLN A 350 0.96 -11.88 11.56
C GLN A 350 1.91 -11.17 10.60
N ARG A 351 1.59 -11.18 9.31
CA ARG A 351 2.37 -10.46 8.30
C ARG A 351 2.34 -8.95 8.51
N MET A 352 1.16 -8.38 8.75
CA MET A 352 1.03 -6.96 9.03
C MET A 352 1.75 -6.54 10.32
N ALA A 353 1.68 -7.39 11.37
CA ALA A 353 2.43 -7.18 12.60
C ALA A 353 3.94 -7.22 12.38
N MET A 354 4.43 -8.16 11.54
CA MET A 354 5.85 -8.23 11.16
C MET A 354 6.32 -6.94 10.49
N TRP A 355 5.54 -6.38 9.56
CA TRP A 355 5.91 -5.14 8.88
C TRP A 355 6.13 -3.99 9.87
N ALA A 356 5.20 -3.80 10.80
CA ALA A 356 5.27 -2.75 11.80
C ALA A 356 6.40 -3.00 12.83
N ALA A 357 6.57 -4.24 13.28
CA ALA A 357 7.60 -4.61 14.25
C ALA A 357 9.02 -4.43 13.68
N GLN A 358 9.24 -4.84 12.44
CA GLN A 358 10.56 -4.81 11.82
C GLN A 358 10.97 -3.41 11.36
N SER A 359 10.00 -2.59 10.98
CA SER A 359 10.26 -1.21 10.54
C SER A 359 10.19 -0.17 11.66
N GLY A 360 9.41 -0.42 12.72
CA GLY A 360 9.05 0.60 13.69
C GLY A 360 8.16 1.72 13.11
N LYS A 361 7.57 1.51 11.93
CA LYS A 361 6.75 2.49 11.19
C LYS A 361 5.37 1.92 10.88
N PRO A 362 4.34 2.77 10.67
CA PRO A 362 3.09 2.31 10.10
C PRO A 362 3.22 1.96 8.62
N PHE A 363 2.20 1.30 8.08
CA PHE A 363 2.10 1.00 6.65
C PHE A 363 0.77 1.47 6.07
N ILE A 364 0.76 1.67 4.76
CA ILE A 364 -0.42 2.00 3.96
C ILE A 364 -0.54 0.99 2.81
N ILE A 365 -1.73 0.40 2.62
CA ILE A 365 -1.94 -0.52 1.50
C ILE A 365 -2.21 0.28 0.24
N THR A 366 -1.34 0.24 -0.73
CA THR A 366 -1.44 1.13 -1.90
C THR A 366 -2.06 0.50 -3.12
N GLU A 367 -2.28 -0.82 -3.11
CA GLU A 367 -3.10 -1.52 -4.09
C GLU A 367 -3.69 -2.82 -3.54
N PHE A 368 -4.97 -3.04 -3.86
CA PHE A 368 -5.70 -4.29 -3.75
C PHE A 368 -6.99 -4.15 -4.58
N TYR A 369 -7.51 -5.25 -5.12
CA TYR A 369 -8.84 -5.30 -5.76
C TYR A 369 -9.33 -6.73 -6.00
N ALA A 370 -10.61 -6.83 -6.34
CA ALA A 370 -11.24 -7.99 -6.95
C ALA A 370 -11.97 -7.57 -8.24
N LYS A 371 -12.15 -8.55 -9.13
CA LYS A 371 -12.77 -8.45 -10.46
C LYS A 371 -14.11 -9.16 -10.45
N GLY A 372 -15.16 -8.52 -10.96
CA GLY A 372 -16.50 -9.10 -11.10
C GLY A 372 -16.61 -9.87 -12.41
N HIS A 373 -17.03 -11.13 -12.33
CA HIS A 373 -17.23 -11.96 -13.52
C HIS A 373 -18.44 -11.48 -14.35
N ASP A 374 -19.44 -10.91 -13.69
CA ASP A 374 -20.62 -10.24 -14.25
C ASP A 374 -20.34 -8.92 -14.98
N SER A 375 -19.10 -8.43 -14.99
CA SER A 375 -18.72 -7.17 -15.64
C SER A 375 -18.79 -7.20 -17.18
N GLY A 376 -18.85 -8.39 -17.78
CA GLY A 376 -18.70 -8.58 -19.24
C GLY A 376 -17.26 -8.47 -19.74
N LEU A 377 -16.28 -8.20 -18.87
CA LEU A 377 -14.87 -8.14 -19.24
C LEU A 377 -14.20 -9.53 -19.19
N PRO A 378 -13.20 -9.80 -20.05
CA PRO A 378 -12.51 -11.10 -20.07
C PRO A 378 -11.85 -11.46 -18.74
N ASN A 379 -11.31 -10.49 -18.01
CA ASN A 379 -10.67 -10.66 -16.70
C ASN A 379 -9.43 -11.57 -16.69
N ASN A 380 -8.72 -11.72 -17.82
CA ASN A 380 -7.53 -12.58 -17.92
C ASN A 380 -6.31 -11.98 -17.20
N SER A 381 -6.14 -10.66 -17.32
CA SER A 381 -5.02 -9.94 -16.73
C SER A 381 -5.20 -9.62 -15.23
N GLY A 382 -4.14 -9.11 -14.60
CA GLY A 382 -4.15 -8.69 -13.20
C GLY A 382 -4.09 -9.80 -12.15
N ALA A 383 -3.72 -9.40 -10.93
CA ALA A 383 -3.51 -10.25 -9.75
C ALA A 383 -4.71 -10.32 -8.79
N GLY A 384 -5.70 -9.43 -8.94
CA GLY A 384 -6.90 -9.42 -8.10
C GLY A 384 -7.72 -10.69 -8.25
N TRP A 385 -8.46 -11.04 -7.19
CA TRP A 385 -9.38 -12.17 -7.21
C TRP A 385 -10.45 -12.00 -8.27
N LEU A 386 -10.93 -13.08 -8.85
CA LEU A 386 -12.14 -13.10 -9.64
C LEU A 386 -13.28 -13.60 -8.75
N VAL A 387 -14.36 -12.84 -8.68
CA VAL A 387 -15.57 -13.10 -7.88
C VAL A 387 -16.80 -13.08 -8.81
N PRO A 388 -17.92 -13.75 -8.45
CA PRO A 388 -19.08 -13.85 -9.34
C PRO A 388 -19.69 -12.50 -9.68
N THR A 389 -19.89 -11.64 -8.69
CA THR A 389 -20.68 -10.40 -8.86
C THR A 389 -19.99 -9.13 -8.39
N GLN A 390 -20.52 -7.99 -8.81
CA GLN A 390 -20.19 -6.67 -8.27
C GLN A 390 -20.41 -6.58 -6.76
N ARG A 391 -21.49 -7.17 -6.24
CA ARG A 391 -21.73 -7.32 -4.80
C ARG A 391 -20.63 -8.14 -4.11
N ASP A 392 -20.08 -9.16 -4.75
CA ASP A 392 -18.97 -9.94 -4.18
C ASP A 392 -17.65 -9.16 -4.18
N ARG A 393 -17.45 -8.22 -5.13
CA ARG A 393 -16.32 -7.27 -5.08
C ARG A 393 -16.45 -6.35 -3.86
N ALA A 394 -17.67 -5.91 -3.55
CA ALA A 394 -17.93 -5.13 -2.33
C ALA A 394 -17.67 -5.93 -1.07
N ARG A 395 -18.09 -7.20 -1.02
CA ARG A 395 -17.79 -8.10 0.11
C ARG A 395 -16.30 -8.30 0.29
N PHE A 396 -15.55 -8.47 -0.81
CA PHE A 396 -14.08 -8.49 -0.77
C PHE A 396 -13.52 -7.18 -0.20
N TYR A 397 -13.98 -6.03 -0.68
CA TYR A 397 -13.53 -4.73 -0.19
C TYR A 397 -13.71 -4.61 1.32
N GLN A 398 -14.91 -4.92 1.83
CA GLN A 398 -15.18 -4.83 3.26
C GLN A 398 -14.37 -5.84 4.06
N ASN A 399 -14.29 -7.10 3.62
CA ASN A 399 -13.50 -8.11 4.32
C ASN A 399 -12.02 -7.72 4.43
N PHE A 400 -11.46 -7.23 3.34
CA PHE A 400 -10.06 -6.83 3.28
C PHE A 400 -9.80 -5.63 4.19
N THR A 401 -10.61 -4.56 4.04
CA THR A 401 -10.41 -3.30 4.78
C THR A 401 -10.74 -3.43 6.27
N LEU A 402 -11.69 -4.29 6.67
CA LEU A 402 -11.93 -4.59 8.08
C LEU A 402 -10.68 -5.16 8.78
N ALA A 403 -9.95 -6.05 8.12
CA ALA A 403 -8.68 -6.56 8.66
C ALA A 403 -7.58 -5.46 8.72
N LEU A 404 -7.60 -4.50 7.79
CA LEU A 404 -6.70 -3.34 7.83
C LEU A 404 -7.04 -2.41 9.00
N ILE A 405 -8.32 -2.13 9.25
CA ILE A 405 -8.76 -1.30 10.36
C ILE A 405 -8.42 -1.98 11.71
N GLU A 406 -8.64 -3.28 11.79
CA GLU A 406 -8.29 -4.11 12.96
C GLU A 406 -6.77 -4.09 13.24
N SER A 407 -5.94 -3.95 12.20
CA SER A 407 -4.51 -3.65 12.38
C SER A 407 -4.32 -2.25 12.97
N LYS A 408 -3.79 -2.20 14.20
CA LYS A 408 -3.35 -0.95 14.86
C LYS A 408 -2.17 -0.26 14.15
N SER A 409 -1.64 -0.82 13.05
CA SER A 409 -0.49 -0.26 12.32
C SER A 409 -0.78 0.15 10.87
N CYS A 410 -1.98 -0.14 10.37
CA CYS A 410 -2.40 0.33 9.04
C CYS A 410 -2.99 1.74 9.15
N VAL A 411 -2.49 2.68 8.36
CA VAL A 411 -2.95 4.08 8.37
C VAL A 411 -3.77 4.47 7.13
N GLY A 412 -4.14 3.50 6.31
CA GLY A 412 -4.96 3.73 5.13
C GLY A 412 -4.84 2.67 4.04
N TRP A 413 -5.62 2.86 3.00
CA TRP A 413 -5.58 2.01 1.81
C TRP A 413 -6.02 2.73 0.53
N HIS A 414 -5.49 2.28 -0.60
CA HIS A 414 -5.88 2.69 -1.94
C HIS A 414 -6.40 1.48 -2.74
N TRP A 415 -7.64 1.57 -3.22
CA TRP A 415 -8.17 0.58 -4.14
C TRP A 415 -7.60 0.79 -5.54
N PHE A 416 -7.17 -0.29 -6.19
CA PHE A 416 -6.66 -0.25 -7.55
C PHE A 416 -7.74 -0.80 -8.51
N LYS A 417 -8.51 0.04 -9.20
CA LYS A 417 -8.28 1.47 -9.48
C LYS A 417 -9.58 2.23 -9.78
N PHE A 418 -9.48 3.48 -10.22
CA PHE A 418 -10.64 4.31 -10.59
C PHE A 418 -11.48 3.69 -11.71
N ARG A 419 -10.88 3.46 -12.88
CA ARG A 419 -11.59 3.05 -14.10
C ARG A 419 -11.08 1.72 -14.66
N ASP A 420 -11.98 0.92 -15.22
CA ASP A 420 -11.61 -0.16 -16.14
C ASP A 420 -10.91 0.38 -17.39
N ASN A 421 -10.15 -0.49 -18.04
CA ASN A 421 -9.63 -0.20 -19.38
C ASN A 421 -10.55 -0.84 -20.43
N ASN A 422 -10.59 -0.24 -21.62
CA ASN A 422 -11.24 -0.87 -22.76
C ASN A 422 -10.32 -2.01 -23.26
N PRO A 423 -10.80 -3.27 -23.39
CA PRO A 423 -9.97 -4.38 -23.87
C PRO A 423 -9.36 -4.18 -25.25
N GLN A 424 -9.97 -3.33 -26.10
CA GLN A 424 -9.46 -2.97 -27.43
C GLN A 424 -8.27 -2.00 -27.37
N ASP A 425 -8.01 -1.37 -26.23
CA ASP A 425 -6.89 -0.46 -26.05
C ASP A 425 -5.59 -1.22 -25.76
N THR A 426 -4.88 -1.58 -26.83
CA THR A 426 -3.61 -2.31 -26.77
C THR A 426 -2.45 -1.47 -26.23
N THR A 427 -2.61 -0.15 -26.09
CA THR A 427 -1.59 0.77 -25.54
C THR A 427 -1.51 0.74 -24.01
N THR A 428 -2.50 0.12 -23.36
CA THR A 428 -2.50 -0.05 -21.91
C THR A 428 -1.53 -1.14 -21.47
N ASP A 429 -1.00 -1.01 -20.25
CA ASP A 429 -0.17 -2.05 -19.63
C ASP A 429 -0.88 -3.41 -19.73
N PRO A 430 -0.19 -4.47 -20.20
CA PRO A 430 -0.81 -5.78 -20.41
C PRO A 430 -1.51 -6.34 -19.17
N SER A 431 -1.02 -6.04 -17.97
CA SER A 431 -1.62 -6.48 -16.71
C SER A 431 -2.95 -5.78 -16.40
N ASN A 432 -3.26 -4.67 -17.09
CA ASN A 432 -4.41 -3.80 -16.85
C ASN A 432 -5.44 -3.80 -17.99
N ARG A 433 -5.18 -4.48 -19.11
CA ARG A 433 -5.90 -4.29 -20.37
C ARG A 433 -7.38 -4.65 -20.34
N ASP A 434 -7.71 -5.83 -19.81
CA ASP A 434 -8.99 -6.50 -20.07
C ASP A 434 -9.75 -6.88 -18.79
N SER A 435 -9.51 -6.17 -17.68
CA SER A 435 -9.96 -6.56 -16.35
C SER A 435 -10.82 -5.53 -15.66
N ASN A 436 -11.81 -6.03 -14.91
CA ASN A 436 -12.73 -5.27 -14.08
C ASN A 436 -12.11 -4.83 -12.75
N LYS A 437 -11.26 -3.81 -12.80
CA LYS A 437 -10.51 -3.25 -11.64
C LYS A 437 -11.14 -1.97 -11.11
N GLY A 438 -11.84 -1.24 -11.97
CA GLY A 438 -12.45 0.06 -11.75
C GLY A 438 -13.61 0.04 -10.76
N ILE A 439 -13.77 1.14 -10.03
CA ILE A 439 -15.07 1.47 -9.40
C ILE A 439 -16.07 2.01 -10.43
N ILE A 440 -15.57 2.47 -11.59
CA ILE A 440 -16.34 2.82 -12.78
C ILE A 440 -15.85 1.97 -13.97
N ASN A 441 -16.75 1.67 -14.90
CA ASN A 441 -16.39 0.97 -16.13
C ASN A 441 -15.66 1.90 -17.13
N TYR A 442 -15.22 1.37 -18.27
CA TYR A 442 -14.48 2.15 -19.28
C TYR A 442 -15.33 3.22 -20.01
N GLN A 443 -16.66 3.24 -19.80
CA GLN A 443 -17.59 4.27 -20.27
C GLN A 443 -18.00 5.25 -19.16
N TYR A 444 -17.25 5.29 -18.05
CA TYR A 444 -17.51 6.18 -16.91
C TYR A 444 -18.85 5.94 -16.21
N LYS A 445 -19.42 4.73 -16.29
CA LYS A 445 -20.58 4.32 -15.49
C LYS A 445 -20.10 3.71 -14.17
N PRO A 446 -20.52 4.24 -12.99
CA PRO A 446 -20.21 3.63 -11.71
C PRO A 446 -20.79 2.23 -11.57
N TYR A 447 -20.02 1.35 -10.94
CA TYR A 447 -20.52 0.09 -10.44
C TYR A 447 -21.26 0.34 -9.12
N VAL A 448 -22.54 0.69 -9.22
CA VAL A 448 -23.36 1.19 -8.10
C VAL A 448 -23.31 0.28 -6.87
N GLU A 449 -23.49 -1.04 -7.02
CA GLU A 449 -23.41 -1.97 -5.89
C GLU A 449 -22.06 -1.95 -5.17
N LEU A 450 -20.96 -1.85 -5.93
CA LEU A 450 -19.62 -1.79 -5.36
C LEU A 450 -19.41 -0.49 -4.57
N VAL A 451 -19.75 0.63 -5.21
CA VAL A 451 -19.48 1.97 -4.68
C VAL A 451 -20.35 2.27 -3.44
N THR A 452 -21.62 1.89 -3.46
CA THR A 452 -22.54 2.04 -2.32
C THR A 452 -22.07 1.26 -1.10
N GLU A 453 -21.60 0.02 -1.28
CA GLU A 453 -21.13 -0.82 -0.17
C GLU A 453 -19.73 -0.40 0.33
N MET A 454 -18.87 0.15 -0.54
CA MET A 454 -17.65 0.84 -0.12
C MET A 454 -17.97 2.03 0.77
N ALA A 455 -18.93 2.87 0.36
CA ALA A 455 -19.33 4.06 1.10
C ALA A 455 -19.83 3.75 2.52
N LYS A 456 -20.60 2.66 2.69
CA LYS A 456 -21.05 2.19 4.02
C LYS A 456 -19.89 1.95 4.98
N LEU A 457 -18.81 1.33 4.50
CA LEU A 457 -17.62 1.11 5.31
C LEU A 457 -16.79 2.39 5.48
N ASN A 458 -16.57 3.12 4.39
CA ASN A 458 -15.74 4.33 4.40
C ASN A 458 -16.29 5.39 5.37
N ASN A 459 -17.60 5.57 5.40
CA ASN A 459 -18.26 6.51 6.31
C ASN A 459 -18.25 6.02 7.78
N ASN A 460 -17.78 4.80 8.04
CA ASN A 460 -17.72 4.19 9.37
C ASN A 460 -16.29 3.86 9.83
N ILE A 461 -15.25 4.31 9.12
CA ILE A 461 -13.85 3.99 9.46
C ILE A 461 -13.52 4.33 10.91
N TYR A 462 -13.87 5.53 11.39
CA TYR A 462 -13.52 5.95 12.75
C TYR A 462 -14.33 5.20 13.84
N PRO A 463 -15.66 5.05 13.74
CA PRO A 463 -16.39 4.13 14.61
C PRO A 463 -15.83 2.69 14.61
N LEU A 464 -15.40 2.18 13.45
CA LEU A 464 -14.77 0.86 13.35
C LEU A 464 -13.43 0.80 14.07
N THR A 465 -12.59 1.84 13.98
CA THR A 465 -11.35 1.89 14.77
C THR A 465 -11.64 1.83 16.26
N ASP A 466 -12.67 2.55 16.73
CA ASP A 466 -13.03 2.56 18.15
C ASP A 466 -13.57 1.20 18.60
N TYR A 467 -14.39 0.55 17.76
CA TYR A 467 -14.90 -0.79 17.99
C TYR A 467 -13.78 -1.85 18.11
N PHE A 468 -12.81 -1.86 17.19
CA PHE A 468 -11.71 -2.83 17.24
C PHE A 468 -10.69 -2.51 18.34
N ASP A 469 -10.49 -1.23 18.68
CA ASP A 469 -9.54 -0.84 19.73
C ASP A 469 -10.05 -1.10 21.14
N ALA A 470 -11.37 -1.20 21.32
CA ALA A 470 -12.01 -1.53 22.59
C ALA A 470 -12.02 -3.04 22.92
N LYS A 471 -11.67 -3.90 21.94
CA LYS A 471 -11.62 -5.35 22.10
C LYS A 471 -10.27 -5.87 22.58
#